data_AF-A0ABD2VKA7-F1
#
_entry.id   AF-A0ABD2VKA7-F1
#
_cell.length_a   1.000
_cell.length_b   1.000
_cell.length_c   1.000
_cell.angle_alpha   90.00
_cell.angle_beta   90.00
_cell.angle_gamma   90.00
#
_symmetry.space_group_name_H-M   'P 1'
#
loop_
_entity.id
_entity.type
_entity.pdbx_description
1 polymer ?
#
loop_
_entity_poly.entity_id
_entity_poly.type
_entity_poly.pdbx_seq_one_letter_code
_entity_poly.pdbx_strand_id
1 'polypeptide(L)'
;MAQIVMATQSEIPHIAILPSPGMGHLIPLVEFAKRIFLHHQFSVTLILPTDGPISNAQKIFLNSLPSSIDYHLLPPVNLDDLPEDVKIETRISLTVNRSLPSLREILKPIIESKKTVALVVDLFGTDAFDVAIDLKISPYIFFPSTAMALSLFLYLPKLDETVSCEYRELPHPIQIPGCTPIHGKDLLDPVQNRKDESYKWLLHHAKRYGMAEGIIANSFKELEGGAIGALQKEEPGKPTVYPVGPLIQMDSGSKVDGSECLTWLDEQPRGSVLYISYGSGGTLSHEQLIEVAKGLEMSEQRFLWVVRCPNDKIANATFFNVQDSTNPLEFLPKGFLEKTKGFGLVVPNWAPQTRILSHESTGGFLTHCGWNSTLESVVHGVPLIAWPLYAEQKMNAVMLSEDVKVALRPKVNEENGIVGRLEIAKVVKGLMEGEEGKGVRSRMKDLKDAAAKVLSEDGSSTKALAELVTKLKKKSVK
;
A
#
# COMPACT_ATOMS: atom_id res chain seq x y z
N MET A 1 0.44 2.44 -47.98
CA MET A 1 1.32 1.62 -47.14
C MET A 1 2.20 2.56 -46.32
N ALA A 2 1.82 2.82 -45.07
CA ALA A 2 2.66 3.58 -44.15
C ALA A 2 3.64 2.57 -43.51
N GLN A 3 4.93 2.77 -43.73
CA GLN A 3 5.98 2.00 -43.06
C GLN A 3 5.91 2.29 -41.56
N ILE A 4 5.52 1.28 -40.79
CA ILE A 4 5.81 1.23 -39.36
C ILE A 4 7.32 0.99 -39.27
N VAL A 5 8.07 2.06 -39.03
CA VAL A 5 9.47 1.93 -38.63
C VAL A 5 9.46 1.28 -37.25
N MET A 6 9.80 -0.01 -37.19
CA MET A 6 10.08 -0.67 -35.92
C MET A 6 11.35 -0.01 -35.36
N ALA A 7 11.20 0.74 -34.27
CA ALA A 7 12.34 1.29 -33.55
C ALA A 7 13.31 0.15 -33.20
N THR A 8 14.61 0.35 -33.45
CA THR A 8 15.62 -0.60 -33.00
C THR A 8 15.61 -0.61 -31.46
N GLN A 9 15.95 -1.76 -30.86
CA GLN A 9 15.87 -1.96 -29.40
C GLN A 9 16.70 -0.92 -28.60
N SER A 10 17.66 -0.24 -29.24
CA SER A 10 18.49 0.83 -28.67
C SER A 10 17.84 2.22 -28.60
N GLU A 11 16.68 2.45 -29.23
CA GLU A 11 16.00 3.76 -29.22
C GLU A 11 14.88 3.89 -28.16
N ILE A 12 14.43 2.76 -27.60
CA ILE A 12 13.35 2.69 -26.62
C ILE A 12 13.83 3.30 -25.29
N PRO A 13 13.21 4.38 -24.77
CA PRO A 13 13.56 4.92 -23.46
C PRO A 13 13.41 3.89 -22.35
N HIS A 14 14.33 3.92 -21.40
CA HIS A 14 14.40 2.94 -20.32
C HIS A 14 14.24 3.60 -18.94
N ILE A 15 13.55 2.93 -18.03
CA ILE A 15 13.43 3.33 -16.63
C ILE A 15 13.94 2.20 -15.74
N ALA A 16 14.86 2.53 -14.84
CA ALA A 16 15.22 1.66 -13.73
C ALA A 16 14.29 1.95 -12.55
N ILE A 17 13.83 0.92 -11.85
CA ILE A 17 12.98 1.04 -10.68
C ILE A 17 13.65 0.31 -9.51
N LEU A 18 13.72 0.97 -8.36
CA LEU A 18 14.26 0.42 -7.10
C LEU A 18 13.12 0.37 -6.05
N PRO A 19 12.34 -0.73 -5.99
CA PRO A 19 11.39 -0.96 -4.92
C PRO A 19 12.13 -1.24 -3.60
N SER A 20 11.65 -0.69 -2.49
CA SER A 20 12.09 -1.12 -1.17
C SER A 20 11.59 -2.54 -0.86
N PRO A 21 12.23 -3.26 0.08
CA PRO A 21 11.80 -4.60 0.46
C PRO A 21 10.34 -4.63 0.94
N GLY A 22 9.56 -5.58 0.43
CA GLY A 22 8.18 -5.82 0.84
C GLY A 22 7.16 -5.78 -0.31
N MET A 23 6.18 -6.68 -0.27
CA MET A 23 5.15 -6.79 -1.32
C MET A 23 4.31 -5.51 -1.46
N GLY A 24 4.12 -4.76 -0.36
CA GLY A 24 3.42 -3.48 -0.37
C GLY A 24 4.09 -2.41 -1.23
N HIS A 25 5.41 -2.50 -1.41
CA HIS A 25 6.22 -1.63 -2.26
C HIS A 25 6.32 -2.18 -3.69
N LEU A 26 6.59 -3.48 -3.79
CA LEU A 26 6.86 -4.15 -5.07
C LEU A 26 5.64 -4.17 -6.00
N ILE A 27 4.45 -4.57 -5.50
CA ILE A 27 3.25 -4.70 -6.33
C ILE A 27 2.91 -3.38 -7.06
N PRO A 28 2.71 -2.24 -6.37
CA PRO A 28 2.27 -1.03 -7.05
C PRO A 28 3.34 -0.47 -8.01
N LEU A 29 4.63 -0.67 -7.74
CA LEU A 29 5.71 -0.32 -8.66
C LEU A 29 5.74 -1.20 -9.91
N VAL A 30 5.40 -2.49 -9.79
CA VAL A 30 5.22 -3.38 -10.93
C VAL A 30 4.00 -3.00 -11.76
N GLU A 31 2.89 -2.63 -11.13
CA GLU A 31 1.70 -2.17 -11.87
C GLU A 31 1.97 -0.84 -12.59
N PHE A 32 2.75 0.06 -11.98
CA PHE A 32 3.28 1.24 -12.66
C PHE A 32 4.16 0.87 -13.87
N ALA A 33 5.09 -0.07 -13.70
CA ALA A 33 5.96 -0.56 -14.77
C ALA A 33 5.17 -1.13 -15.95
N LYS A 34 4.18 -2.00 -15.67
CA LYS A 34 3.28 -2.57 -16.68
C LYS A 34 2.55 -1.47 -17.45
N ARG A 35 2.01 -0.47 -16.76
CA ARG A 35 1.24 0.61 -17.40
C ARG A 35 2.10 1.48 -18.32
N ILE A 36 3.32 1.84 -17.90
CA ILE A 36 4.23 2.57 -18.80
C ILE A 36 4.65 1.72 -19.99
N PHE A 37 5.01 0.45 -19.76
CA PHE A 37 5.40 -0.46 -20.82
C PHE A 37 4.28 -0.60 -21.88
N LEU A 38 3.07 -0.95 -21.45
CA LEU A 38 1.93 -1.26 -22.32
C LEU A 38 1.45 -0.05 -23.13
N HIS A 39 1.44 1.15 -22.54
CA HIS A 39 0.81 2.32 -23.16
C HIS A 39 1.80 3.32 -23.76
N HIS A 40 3.09 3.27 -23.40
CA HIS A 40 4.02 4.35 -23.71
C HIS A 40 5.35 3.92 -24.33
N GLN A 41 5.55 2.62 -24.59
CA GLN A 41 6.74 2.07 -25.24
C GLN A 41 8.04 2.44 -24.49
N PHE A 42 8.08 2.15 -23.19
CA PHE A 42 9.34 2.12 -22.43
C PHE A 42 9.75 0.69 -22.17
N SER A 43 11.04 0.46 -21.99
CA SER A 43 11.51 -0.74 -21.30
C SER A 43 11.71 -0.44 -19.81
N VAL A 44 11.54 -1.44 -18.96
CA VAL A 44 11.66 -1.28 -17.49
C VAL A 44 12.55 -2.39 -16.92
N THR A 45 13.41 -2.03 -15.98
CA THR A 45 14.19 -2.98 -15.20
C THR A 45 13.98 -2.72 -13.71
N LEU A 46 13.53 -3.75 -12.99
CA LEU A 46 13.39 -3.73 -11.54
C LEU A 46 14.73 -4.13 -10.90
N ILE A 47 15.17 -3.38 -9.90
CA ILE A 47 16.38 -3.67 -9.14
C ILE A 47 15.94 -3.83 -7.69
N LEU A 48 16.14 -5.02 -7.12
CA LEU A 48 15.54 -5.42 -5.86
C LEU A 48 16.62 -5.54 -4.79
N PRO A 49 16.72 -4.57 -3.85
CA PRO A 49 17.55 -4.71 -2.67
C PRO A 49 16.96 -5.78 -1.74
N THR A 50 17.81 -6.52 -1.05
CA THR A 50 17.38 -7.58 -0.14
C THR A 50 18.35 -7.70 1.04
N ASP A 51 17.85 -8.19 2.16
CA ASP A 51 18.61 -8.53 3.38
C ASP A 51 18.67 -10.05 3.61
N GLY A 52 18.19 -10.84 2.64
CA GLY A 52 18.18 -12.30 2.70
C GLY A 52 17.50 -12.96 1.49
N PRO A 53 17.18 -14.26 1.60
CA PRO A 53 16.40 -14.95 0.57
C PRO A 53 14.99 -14.38 0.43
N ILE A 54 14.54 -14.14 -0.81
CA ILE A 54 13.17 -13.68 -1.07
C ILE A 54 12.13 -14.75 -0.73
N SER A 55 10.95 -14.30 -0.27
CA SER A 55 9.84 -15.19 0.11
C SER A 55 9.28 -15.98 -1.09
N ASN A 56 8.59 -17.10 -0.82
CA ASN A 56 7.92 -17.86 -1.89
C ASN A 56 6.84 -17.03 -2.61
N ALA A 57 6.10 -16.21 -1.88
CA ALA A 57 5.11 -15.30 -2.48
C ALA A 57 5.78 -14.31 -3.45
N GLN A 58 6.93 -13.74 -3.06
CA GLN A 58 7.70 -12.83 -3.91
C GLN A 58 8.27 -13.56 -5.14
N LYS A 59 8.80 -14.79 -4.98
CA LYS A 59 9.26 -15.61 -6.11
C LYS A 59 8.14 -15.88 -7.11
N ILE A 60 6.97 -16.30 -6.64
CA ILE A 60 5.80 -16.56 -7.50
C ILE A 60 5.39 -15.29 -8.23
N PHE A 61 5.35 -14.16 -7.53
CA PHE A 61 5.00 -12.86 -8.11
C PHE A 61 6.00 -12.42 -9.20
N LEU A 62 7.30 -12.48 -8.91
CA LEU A 62 8.35 -12.11 -9.88
C LEU A 62 8.38 -13.04 -11.10
N ASN A 63 8.14 -14.34 -10.90
CA ASN A 63 8.06 -15.30 -12.00
C ASN A 63 6.79 -15.12 -12.86
N SER A 64 5.78 -14.40 -12.36
CA SER A 64 4.55 -14.08 -13.10
C SER A 64 4.66 -12.80 -13.93
N LEU A 65 5.80 -12.10 -13.85
CA LEU A 65 6.02 -10.88 -14.61
C LEU A 65 6.04 -11.16 -16.12
N PRO A 66 5.52 -10.24 -16.95
CA PRO A 66 5.71 -10.32 -18.40
C PRO A 66 7.19 -10.39 -18.76
N SER A 67 7.54 -11.11 -19.84
CA SER A 67 8.93 -11.22 -20.33
C SER A 67 9.57 -9.89 -20.74
N SER A 68 8.78 -8.81 -20.82
CA SER A 68 9.24 -7.45 -21.10
C SER A 68 9.68 -6.67 -19.87
N ILE A 69 9.48 -7.19 -18.66
CA ILE A 69 9.93 -6.59 -17.40
C ILE A 69 11.05 -7.45 -16.83
N ASP A 70 12.28 -6.96 -16.96
CA ASP A 70 13.45 -7.58 -16.35
C ASP A 70 13.49 -7.28 -14.85
N TYR A 71 14.03 -8.19 -14.04
CA TYR A 71 14.37 -7.91 -12.65
C TYR A 71 15.76 -8.44 -12.27
N HIS A 72 16.43 -7.72 -11.38
CA HIS A 72 17.70 -8.12 -10.78
C HIS A 72 17.58 -8.11 -9.25
N LEU A 73 17.99 -9.20 -8.62
CA LEU A 73 18.20 -9.24 -7.18
C LEU A 73 19.61 -8.74 -6.88
N LEU A 74 19.73 -7.75 -6.00
CA LEU A 74 21.03 -7.31 -5.50
C LEU A 74 21.58 -8.33 -4.49
N PRO A 75 22.91 -8.37 -4.28
CA PRO A 75 23.50 -9.16 -3.20
C PRO A 75 22.86 -8.80 -1.85
N PRO A 76 22.54 -9.79 -0.99
CA PRO A 76 21.93 -9.53 0.29
C PRO A 76 22.88 -8.72 1.19
N VAL A 77 22.35 -7.70 1.85
CA VAL A 77 23.12 -6.93 2.84
C VAL A 77 23.06 -7.60 4.21
N ASN A 78 24.14 -7.49 4.97
CA ASN A 78 24.16 -7.92 6.38
C ASN A 78 23.46 -6.87 7.25
N LEU A 79 22.58 -7.30 8.15
CA LEU A 79 21.89 -6.48 9.15
C LEU A 79 22.01 -7.05 10.58
N ASP A 80 22.96 -7.96 10.81
CA ASP A 80 23.18 -8.65 12.10
C ASP A 80 23.68 -7.72 13.20
N ASP A 81 24.12 -6.50 12.84
CA ASP A 81 24.50 -5.44 13.77
C ASP A 81 23.30 -4.70 14.38
N LEU A 82 22.08 -4.95 13.90
CA LEU A 82 20.89 -4.29 14.39
C LEU A 82 20.28 -4.99 15.62
N PRO A 83 19.68 -4.23 16.56
CA PRO A 83 18.89 -4.81 17.65
C PRO A 83 17.72 -5.65 17.13
N GLU A 84 17.31 -6.68 17.87
CA GLU A 84 16.15 -7.52 17.52
C GLU A 84 14.83 -6.74 17.43
N ASP A 85 14.70 -5.66 18.20
CA ASP A 85 13.51 -4.81 18.26
C ASP A 85 13.56 -3.63 17.27
N VAL A 86 14.51 -3.64 16.32
CA VAL A 86 14.60 -2.62 15.29
C VAL A 86 13.31 -2.56 14.47
N LYS A 87 12.77 -1.35 14.31
CA LYS A 87 11.55 -1.15 13.53
C LYS A 87 11.78 -1.40 12.05
N ILE A 88 10.73 -1.84 11.37
CA ILE A 88 10.78 -2.28 9.97
C ILE A 88 11.21 -1.14 9.03
N GLU A 89 10.85 0.10 9.31
CA GLU A 89 11.22 1.27 8.50
C GLU A 89 12.73 1.52 8.54
N THR A 90 13.35 1.40 9.72
CA THR A 90 14.81 1.47 9.87
C THR A 90 15.49 0.34 9.10
N ARG A 91 14.96 -0.89 9.22
CA ARG A 91 15.48 -2.05 8.51
C ARG A 91 15.42 -1.86 6.99
N ILE A 92 14.27 -1.45 6.45
CA ILE A 92 14.07 -1.15 5.02
C ILE A 92 15.05 -0.07 4.54
N SER A 93 15.15 1.04 5.26
CA SER A 93 16.01 2.17 4.88
C SER A 93 17.48 1.76 4.85
N LEU A 94 17.93 0.97 5.84
CA LEU A 94 19.27 0.40 5.87
C LEU A 94 19.51 -0.63 4.76
N THR A 95 18.52 -1.47 4.45
CA THR A 95 18.63 -2.42 3.33
C THR A 95 18.91 -1.68 2.02
N VAL A 96 18.17 -0.60 1.75
CA VAL A 96 18.38 0.22 0.55
C VAL A 96 19.74 0.93 0.60
N ASN A 97 20.05 1.60 1.71
CA ASN A 97 21.29 2.38 1.88
C ASN A 97 22.56 1.50 1.73
N ARG A 98 22.57 0.31 2.35
CA ARG A 98 23.70 -0.63 2.23
C ARG A 98 23.78 -1.30 0.87
N SER A 99 22.71 -1.28 0.08
CA SER A 99 22.67 -1.81 -1.29
C SER A 99 23.17 -0.83 -2.35
N LEU A 100 23.44 0.44 -2.01
CA LEU A 100 23.82 1.49 -2.97
C LEU A 100 25.10 1.18 -3.77
N PRO A 101 26.17 0.59 -3.20
CA PRO A 101 27.33 0.20 -4.00
C PRO A 101 26.96 -0.82 -5.09
N SER A 102 26.17 -1.85 -4.74
CA SER A 102 25.71 -2.86 -5.70
C SER A 102 24.74 -2.28 -6.74
N LEU A 103 23.89 -1.34 -6.33
CA LEU A 103 23.02 -0.58 -7.23
C LEU A 103 23.83 0.19 -8.27
N ARG A 104 24.91 0.87 -7.86
CA ARG A 104 25.79 1.60 -8.77
C ARG A 104 26.44 0.66 -9.78
N GLU A 105 26.93 -0.49 -9.34
CA GLU A 105 27.58 -1.46 -10.22
C GLU A 105 26.62 -2.07 -11.25
N ILE A 106 25.36 -2.35 -10.89
CA ILE A 106 24.38 -2.89 -11.84
C ILE A 106 23.81 -1.81 -12.78
N LEU A 107 23.70 -0.56 -12.34
CA LEU A 107 23.17 0.53 -13.18
C LEU A 107 24.12 0.90 -14.32
N LYS A 108 25.44 0.85 -14.13
CA LYS A 108 26.43 1.17 -15.17
C LYS A 108 26.19 0.40 -16.49
N PRO A 109 26.19 -0.96 -16.52
CA PRO A 109 25.94 -1.69 -17.75
C PRO A 109 24.51 -1.52 -18.29
N ILE A 110 23.51 -1.27 -17.42
CA ILE A 110 22.14 -0.96 -17.86
C ILE A 110 22.12 0.37 -18.64
N ILE A 111 22.81 1.39 -18.16
CA ILE A 111 22.89 2.70 -18.81
C ILE A 111 23.69 2.63 -20.12
N GLU A 112 24.74 1.81 -20.17
CA GLU A 112 25.53 1.60 -21.40
C GLU A 112 24.74 0.85 -22.48
N SER A 113 23.87 -0.09 -22.09
CA SER A 113 23.10 -0.93 -23.01
C SER A 113 21.71 -0.38 -23.36
N LYS A 114 21.10 0.38 -22.46
CA LYS A 114 19.73 0.90 -22.59
C LYS A 114 19.74 2.41 -22.38
N LYS A 115 18.83 3.09 -23.08
CA LYS A 115 18.62 4.54 -23.01
C LYS A 115 17.93 4.97 -21.71
N THR A 116 18.62 4.82 -20.59
CA THR A 116 18.08 4.99 -19.24
C THR A 116 17.87 6.46 -18.91
N VAL A 117 16.62 6.90 -18.78
CA VAL A 117 16.28 8.32 -18.57
C VAL A 117 15.97 8.67 -17.11
N ALA A 118 15.63 7.66 -16.30
CA ALA A 118 15.22 7.87 -14.92
C ALA A 118 15.50 6.65 -14.02
N LEU A 119 15.72 6.95 -12.73
CA LEU A 119 15.62 6.02 -11.62
C LEU A 119 14.38 6.39 -10.80
N VAL A 120 13.44 5.46 -10.69
CA VAL A 120 12.24 5.60 -9.85
C VAL A 120 12.45 4.82 -8.57
N VAL A 121 12.36 5.49 -7.43
CA VAL A 121 12.48 4.88 -6.10
C VAL A 121 11.16 5.05 -5.35
N ASP A 122 10.89 4.24 -4.33
CA ASP A 122 9.76 4.52 -3.43
C ASP A 122 10.13 5.42 -2.25
N LEU A 123 9.22 5.55 -1.27
CA LEU A 123 9.37 6.47 -0.15
C LEU A 123 10.64 6.30 0.71
N PHE A 124 11.27 5.11 0.71
CA PHE A 124 12.50 4.84 1.47
C PHE A 124 13.77 4.82 0.60
N GLY A 125 13.63 5.05 -0.72
CA GLY A 125 14.74 4.90 -1.65
C GLY A 125 15.50 6.19 -1.99
N THR A 126 15.28 7.29 -1.26
CA THR A 126 15.83 8.60 -1.62
C THR A 126 17.36 8.67 -1.58
N ASP A 127 18.04 7.74 -0.92
CA ASP A 127 19.51 7.69 -0.92
C ASP A 127 20.08 7.26 -2.27
N ALA A 128 19.29 6.51 -3.05
CA ALA A 128 19.67 6.15 -4.42
C ALA A 128 19.65 7.34 -5.38
N PHE A 129 19.16 8.51 -4.96
CA PHE A 129 19.30 9.76 -5.71
C PHE A 129 20.76 10.14 -5.91
N ASP A 130 21.63 9.87 -4.93
CA ASP A 130 23.06 10.20 -5.05
C ASP A 130 23.69 9.38 -6.19
N VAL A 131 23.32 8.10 -6.30
CA VAL A 131 23.74 7.22 -7.40
C VAL A 131 23.15 7.71 -8.74
N ALA A 132 21.86 8.07 -8.77
CA ALA A 132 21.22 8.55 -9.99
C ALA A 132 21.84 9.84 -10.52
N ILE A 133 22.09 10.82 -9.64
CA ILE A 133 22.69 12.12 -9.98
C ILE A 133 24.12 11.92 -10.50
N ASP A 134 24.93 11.09 -9.83
CA ASP A 134 26.28 10.76 -10.26
C ASP A 134 26.31 10.12 -11.65
N LEU A 135 25.35 9.24 -11.94
CA LEU A 135 25.19 8.57 -13.22
C LEU A 135 24.38 9.39 -14.24
N LYS A 136 24.02 10.64 -13.92
CA LYS A 136 23.29 11.59 -14.78
C LYS A 136 21.91 11.07 -15.24
N ILE A 137 21.25 10.26 -14.43
CA ILE A 137 19.87 9.82 -14.64
C ILE A 137 18.93 10.55 -13.67
N SER A 138 17.69 10.74 -14.09
CA SER A 138 16.74 11.60 -13.37
C SER A 138 16.13 10.87 -12.16
N PRO A 139 16.20 11.42 -10.93
CA PRO A 139 15.56 10.82 -9.76
C PRO A 139 14.05 11.14 -9.72
N TYR A 140 13.23 10.11 -9.55
CA TYR A 140 11.78 10.23 -9.34
C TYR A 140 11.34 9.41 -8.14
N ILE A 141 10.28 9.84 -7.47
CA ILE A 141 9.64 9.07 -6.39
C ILE A 141 8.35 8.46 -6.94
N PHE A 142 8.11 7.20 -6.66
CA PHE A 142 6.78 6.61 -6.65
C PHE A 142 6.30 6.50 -5.21
N PHE A 143 5.17 7.11 -4.89
CA PHE A 143 4.63 7.14 -3.53
C PHE A 143 3.46 6.15 -3.42
N PRO A 144 3.67 4.94 -2.87
CA PRO A 144 2.68 3.86 -2.80
C PRO A 144 1.65 4.02 -1.66
N SER A 145 1.40 5.25 -1.20
CA SER A 145 0.44 5.55 -0.12
C SER A 145 -0.43 6.76 -0.50
N THR A 146 -1.24 7.25 0.45
CA THR A 146 -2.18 8.36 0.27
C THR A 146 -1.49 9.66 -0.11
N ALA A 147 -2.20 10.51 -0.85
CA ALA A 147 -1.81 11.91 -1.05
C ALA A 147 -1.76 12.66 0.30
N MET A 148 -2.61 12.29 1.27
CA MET A 148 -2.53 12.79 2.64
C MET A 148 -1.16 12.47 3.28
N ALA A 149 -0.68 11.23 3.17
CA ALA A 149 0.65 10.82 3.66
C ALA A 149 1.77 11.55 2.92
N LEU A 150 1.68 11.69 1.60
CA LEU A 150 2.66 12.47 0.83
C LEU A 150 2.71 13.92 1.31
N SER A 151 1.55 14.54 1.56
CA SER A 151 1.50 15.91 2.07
C SER A 151 2.12 16.03 3.46
N LEU A 152 1.99 15.00 4.30
CA LEU A 152 2.69 14.95 5.59
C LEU A 152 4.20 14.82 5.40
N PHE A 153 4.69 13.94 4.52
CA PHE A 153 6.13 13.79 4.26
C PHE A 153 6.76 15.13 3.84
N LEU A 154 6.13 15.87 2.93
CA LEU A 154 6.62 17.19 2.51
C LEU A 154 6.52 18.26 3.62
N TYR A 155 5.56 18.13 4.53
CA TYR A 155 5.37 19.06 5.65
C TYR A 155 6.20 18.70 6.90
N LEU A 156 6.66 17.45 7.00
CA LEU A 156 7.31 16.89 8.19
C LEU A 156 8.56 17.66 8.63
N PRO A 157 9.46 18.14 7.75
CA PRO A 157 10.61 18.94 8.19
C PRO A 157 10.21 20.21 8.92
N LYS A 158 9.20 20.92 8.42
CA LYS A 158 8.66 22.12 9.08
C LYS A 158 7.95 21.76 10.39
N LEU A 159 7.24 20.65 10.42
CA LEU A 159 6.57 20.17 11.62
C LEU A 159 7.59 19.81 12.72
N ASP A 160 8.70 19.17 12.35
CA ASP A 160 9.80 18.82 13.26
C ASP A 160 10.46 20.05 13.90
N GLU A 161 10.66 21.12 13.12
CA GLU A 161 11.23 22.39 13.60
C GLU A 161 10.28 23.16 14.53
N THR A 162 8.96 23.09 14.27
CA THR A 162 7.97 23.93 14.94
C THR A 162 7.36 23.29 16.18
N VAL A 163 7.41 21.97 16.30
CA VAL A 163 6.88 21.22 17.45
C VAL A 163 8.04 20.64 18.24
N SER A 164 8.04 20.81 19.56
CA SER A 164 9.10 20.30 20.45
C SER A 164 8.70 19.03 21.24
N CYS A 165 7.41 18.79 21.44
CA CYS A 165 6.90 17.59 22.13
C CYS A 165 6.71 16.40 21.16
N GLU A 166 6.30 15.25 21.69
CA GLU A 166 5.83 14.16 20.84
C GLU A 166 4.52 14.55 20.17
N TYR A 167 4.32 14.20 18.89
CA TYR A 167 3.11 14.63 18.16
C TYR A 167 1.83 14.10 18.81
N ARG A 168 1.87 12.88 19.36
CA ARG A 168 0.75 12.26 20.07
C ARG A 168 0.29 13.01 21.33
N GLU A 169 1.12 13.91 21.85
CA GLU A 169 0.84 14.71 23.05
C GLU A 169 0.25 16.09 22.70
N LEU A 170 0.15 16.43 21.42
CA LEU A 170 -0.43 17.70 21.00
C LEU A 170 -1.93 17.77 21.37
N PRO A 171 -2.38 18.86 22.03
CA PRO A 171 -3.76 18.99 22.48
C PRO A 171 -4.76 19.22 21.33
N HIS A 172 -4.27 19.71 20.19
CA HIS A 172 -5.08 20.04 19.03
C HIS A 172 -4.64 19.21 17.81
N PRO A 173 -5.57 18.88 16.90
CA PRO A 173 -5.24 18.26 15.62
C PRO A 173 -4.21 19.08 14.81
N ILE A 174 -3.34 18.38 14.10
CA ILE A 174 -2.37 18.95 13.17
C ILE A 174 -3.07 19.23 11.84
N GLN A 175 -2.94 20.46 11.34
CA GLN A 175 -3.39 20.84 10.02
C GLN A 175 -2.31 20.52 8.98
N ILE A 176 -2.39 19.36 8.35
CA ILE A 176 -1.57 19.02 7.18
C ILE A 176 -2.13 19.79 5.97
N PRO A 177 -1.29 20.39 5.09
CA PRO A 177 -1.77 21.15 3.94
C PRO A 177 -2.78 20.38 3.06
N GLY A 178 -3.97 20.95 2.86
CA GLY A 178 -5.02 20.35 2.02
C GLY A 178 -5.74 19.14 2.62
N CYS A 179 -5.43 18.74 3.84
CA CYS A 179 -5.98 17.54 4.46
C CYS A 179 -6.97 17.88 5.59
N THR A 180 -7.84 16.93 5.92
CA THR A 180 -8.64 17.00 7.16
C THR A 180 -7.71 17.04 8.39
N PRO A 181 -7.96 17.90 9.40
CA PRO A 181 -7.13 17.96 10.61
C PRO A 181 -7.06 16.59 11.30
N ILE A 182 -5.86 16.19 11.73
CA ILE A 182 -5.63 14.86 12.32
C ILE A 182 -4.89 14.94 13.66
N HIS A 183 -5.31 14.16 14.65
CA HIS A 183 -4.61 14.07 15.91
C HIS A 183 -3.25 13.37 15.75
N GLY A 184 -2.24 13.84 16.49
CA GLY A 184 -0.89 13.28 16.40
C GLY A 184 -0.81 11.77 16.69
N LYS A 185 -1.71 11.24 17.52
CA LYS A 185 -1.82 9.80 17.84
C LYS A 185 -2.29 8.94 16.65
N ASP A 186 -2.90 9.55 15.64
CA ASP A 186 -3.39 8.89 14.42
C ASP A 186 -2.42 9.08 13.22
N LEU A 187 -1.29 9.78 13.40
CA LEU A 187 -0.22 9.85 12.40
C LEU A 187 0.54 8.52 12.26
N LEU A 188 1.38 8.40 11.22
CA LEU A 188 2.15 7.19 10.95
C LEU A 188 3.06 6.75 12.11
N ASP A 189 3.27 5.44 12.23
CA ASP A 189 3.97 4.83 13.36
C ASP A 189 5.38 5.39 13.66
N PRO A 190 6.27 5.64 12.67
CA PRO A 190 7.57 6.24 12.96
C PRO A 190 7.51 7.60 13.66
N VAL A 191 6.45 8.40 13.45
CA VAL A 191 6.34 9.71 14.11
C VAL A 191 5.82 9.64 15.55
N GLN A 192 5.40 8.45 16.01
CA GLN A 192 4.88 8.26 17.36
C GLN A 192 5.98 8.30 18.43
N ASN A 193 7.26 8.17 18.05
CA ASN A 193 8.41 8.34 18.93
C ASN A 193 9.53 9.06 18.16
N ARG A 194 9.65 10.38 18.37
CA ARG A 194 10.63 11.22 17.65
C ARG A 194 12.09 10.95 18.02
N LYS A 195 12.36 10.15 19.05
CA LYS A 195 13.72 9.78 19.47
C LYS A 195 14.21 8.48 18.82
N ASP A 196 13.29 7.70 18.25
CA ASP A 196 13.57 6.42 17.62
C ASP A 196 14.32 6.58 16.29
N GLU A 197 15.14 5.60 15.91
CA GLU A 197 15.85 5.62 14.63
C GLU A 197 14.89 5.63 13.43
N SER A 198 13.71 5.01 13.52
CA SER A 198 12.71 5.03 12.45
C SER A 198 12.22 6.45 12.13
N TYR A 199 12.08 7.31 13.15
CA TYR A 199 11.73 8.71 12.95
C TYR A 199 12.85 9.46 12.22
N LYS A 200 14.10 9.20 12.60
CA LYS A 200 15.26 9.84 11.97
C LYS A 200 15.36 9.46 10.49
N TRP A 201 15.17 8.18 10.17
CA TRP A 201 15.10 7.71 8.78
C TRP A 201 13.95 8.34 8.01
N LEU A 202 12.74 8.36 8.58
CA LEU A 202 11.60 9.03 7.97
C LEU A 202 11.89 10.51 7.67
N LEU A 203 12.41 11.25 8.64
CA LEU A 203 12.71 12.67 8.50
C LEU A 203 13.85 12.91 7.49
N HIS A 204 14.85 12.02 7.46
CA HIS A 204 15.93 12.03 6.47
C HIS A 204 15.37 11.87 5.05
N HIS A 205 14.52 10.88 4.80
CA HIS A 205 13.87 10.71 3.51
C HIS A 205 12.98 11.91 3.15
N ALA A 206 12.15 12.39 4.08
CA ALA A 206 11.29 13.56 3.88
C ALA A 206 12.07 14.81 3.45
N LYS A 207 13.23 15.09 4.05
CA LYS A 207 14.11 16.21 3.68
C LYS A 207 14.67 16.08 2.26
N ARG A 208 14.75 14.87 1.70
CA ARG A 208 15.28 14.59 0.36
C ARG A 208 14.22 14.58 -0.72
N TYR A 209 12.92 14.66 -0.39
CA TYR A 209 11.86 14.64 -1.41
C TYR A 209 11.96 15.81 -2.39
N GLY A 210 12.45 16.98 -1.94
CA GLY A 210 12.71 18.13 -2.81
C GLY A 210 13.76 17.90 -3.90
N MET A 211 14.57 16.84 -3.81
CA MET A 211 15.56 16.46 -4.83
C MET A 211 14.93 15.73 -6.02
N ALA A 212 13.71 15.21 -5.88
CA ALA A 212 13.04 14.48 -6.95
C ALA A 212 12.61 15.43 -8.08
N GLU A 213 12.76 14.99 -9.33
CA GLU A 213 12.25 15.75 -10.47
C GLU A 213 10.73 15.64 -10.66
N GLY A 214 10.12 14.70 -9.94
CA GLY A 214 8.69 14.45 -9.92
C GLY A 214 8.33 13.36 -8.92
N ILE A 215 7.11 13.42 -8.40
CA ILE A 215 6.56 12.44 -7.48
C ILE A 215 5.30 11.84 -8.12
N ILE A 216 5.30 10.52 -8.29
CA ILE A 216 4.22 9.74 -8.88
C ILE A 216 3.37 9.21 -7.74
N ALA A 217 2.16 9.70 -7.58
CA ALA A 217 1.27 9.29 -6.51
C ALA A 217 0.28 8.22 -6.99
N ASN A 218 0.20 7.11 -6.26
CA ASN A 218 -0.82 6.09 -6.51
C ASN A 218 -2.17 6.51 -5.90
N SER A 219 -2.72 7.63 -6.35
CA SER A 219 -4.01 8.19 -5.93
C SER A 219 -4.62 9.02 -7.06
N PHE A 220 -5.84 9.52 -6.86
CA PHE A 220 -6.58 10.33 -7.82
C PHE A 220 -7.47 11.37 -7.13
N LYS A 221 -7.82 12.44 -7.86
CA LYS A 221 -8.39 13.67 -7.31
C LYS A 221 -9.76 13.46 -6.66
N GLU A 222 -10.59 12.58 -7.20
CA GLU A 222 -11.92 12.30 -6.67
C GLU A 222 -11.86 11.55 -5.33
N LEU A 223 -10.74 10.88 -5.02
CA LEU A 223 -10.50 10.24 -3.73
C LEU A 223 -9.88 11.18 -2.70
N GLU A 224 -8.91 12.02 -3.11
CA GLU A 224 -8.12 12.87 -2.20
C GLU A 224 -7.98 14.32 -2.70
N GLY A 225 -9.10 14.94 -3.08
CA GLY A 225 -9.10 16.21 -3.80
C GLY A 225 -8.42 17.37 -3.08
N GLY A 226 -8.57 17.46 -1.75
CA GLY A 226 -7.90 18.47 -0.93
C GLY A 226 -6.38 18.32 -0.92
N ALA A 227 -5.90 17.12 -0.59
CA ALA A 227 -4.47 16.82 -0.50
C ALA A 227 -3.79 16.95 -1.88
N ILE A 228 -4.38 16.37 -2.94
CA ILE A 228 -3.86 16.49 -4.31
C ILE A 228 -3.86 17.96 -4.75
N GLY A 229 -4.92 18.71 -4.45
CA GLY A 229 -4.99 20.14 -4.75
C GLY A 229 -3.87 20.95 -4.08
N ALA A 230 -3.52 20.65 -2.83
CA ALA A 230 -2.40 21.29 -2.14
C ALA A 230 -1.03 20.84 -2.68
N LEU A 231 -0.88 19.56 -3.00
CA LEU A 231 0.34 19.00 -3.56
C LEU A 231 0.67 19.55 -4.95
N GLN A 232 -0.33 19.81 -5.78
CA GLN A 232 -0.14 20.34 -7.13
C GLN A 232 0.06 21.86 -7.19
N LYS A 233 -0.04 22.59 -6.06
CA LYS A 233 0.31 24.02 -6.04
C LYS A 233 1.79 24.20 -6.35
N GLU A 234 2.07 25.05 -7.34
CA GLU A 234 3.42 25.42 -7.75
C GLU A 234 4.10 26.24 -6.65
N GLU A 235 5.24 25.74 -6.20
CA GLU A 235 6.10 26.39 -5.21
C GLU A 235 7.56 26.22 -5.65
N PRO A 236 8.42 27.24 -5.53
CA PRO A 236 9.83 27.11 -5.91
C PRO A 236 10.51 25.94 -5.18
N GLY A 237 11.11 25.02 -5.93
CA GLY A 237 11.81 23.85 -5.39
C GLY A 237 10.92 22.68 -4.98
N LYS A 238 9.60 22.78 -5.11
CA LYS A 238 8.68 21.67 -4.86
C LYS A 238 8.55 20.78 -6.11
N PRO A 239 8.74 19.46 -6.02
CA PRO A 239 8.56 18.55 -7.14
C PRO A 239 7.11 18.54 -7.64
N THR A 240 6.93 18.41 -8.95
CA THR A 240 5.60 18.19 -9.55
C THR A 240 5.03 16.84 -9.11
N VAL A 241 3.78 16.81 -8.67
CA VAL A 241 3.07 15.60 -8.27
C VAL A 241 2.13 15.12 -9.37
N TYR A 242 2.30 13.86 -9.79
CA TYR A 242 1.51 13.19 -10.83
C TYR A 242 0.60 12.13 -10.18
N PRO A 243 -0.70 12.43 -9.96
CA PRO A 243 -1.66 11.43 -9.49
C PRO A 243 -2.00 10.48 -10.65
N VAL A 244 -1.44 9.27 -10.63
CA VAL A 244 -1.59 8.27 -11.70
C VAL A 244 -2.43 7.06 -11.29
N GLY A 245 -2.96 7.05 -10.06
CA GLY A 245 -3.72 5.93 -9.51
C GLY A 245 -5.17 5.85 -10.03
N PRO A 246 -5.92 4.81 -9.62
CA PRO A 246 -5.45 3.68 -8.82
C PRO A 246 -4.68 2.65 -9.67
N LEU A 247 -3.50 2.25 -9.19
CA LEU A 247 -2.71 1.15 -9.73
C LEU A 247 -2.86 -0.03 -8.77
N ILE A 248 -3.63 -1.03 -9.20
CA ILE A 248 -3.87 -2.27 -8.46
C ILE A 248 -3.54 -3.47 -9.33
N GLN A 249 -3.25 -4.61 -8.71
CA GLN A 249 -3.06 -5.85 -9.44
C GLN A 249 -4.43 -6.36 -9.95
N MET A 250 -4.71 -6.15 -11.24
CA MET A 250 -5.98 -6.58 -11.88
C MET A 250 -5.96 -8.07 -12.29
N ASP A 251 -4.79 -8.58 -12.69
CA ASP A 251 -4.63 -9.94 -13.20
C ASP A 251 -3.88 -10.83 -12.20
N SER A 252 -4.61 -11.68 -11.48
CA SER A 252 -4.03 -12.90 -10.90
C SER A 252 -4.24 -14.04 -11.90
N GLY A 253 -3.50 -14.03 -13.00
CA GLY A 253 -3.40 -15.17 -13.94
C GLY A 253 -2.80 -16.44 -13.30
N SER A 254 -2.41 -16.37 -12.03
CA SER A 254 -2.00 -17.51 -11.24
C SER A 254 -3.20 -18.42 -10.97
N LYS A 255 -3.25 -19.57 -11.66
CA LYS A 255 -3.99 -20.77 -11.26
C LYS A 255 -3.43 -21.32 -9.94
N VAL A 256 -3.46 -20.53 -8.87
CA VAL A 256 -2.94 -20.91 -7.56
C VAL A 256 -4.09 -21.00 -6.57
N ASP A 257 -3.98 -22.02 -5.74
CA ASP A 257 -4.89 -22.58 -4.76
C ASP A 257 -5.65 -21.51 -3.96
N GLY A 258 -6.96 -21.71 -3.81
CA GLY A 258 -7.92 -20.65 -3.43
C GLY A 258 -9.28 -20.84 -4.08
N SER A 259 -9.46 -21.91 -4.87
CA SER A 259 -10.74 -22.32 -5.43
C SER A 259 -11.78 -22.49 -4.32
N GLU A 260 -11.43 -23.08 -3.17
CA GLU A 260 -12.41 -23.37 -2.11
C GLU A 260 -13.11 -22.11 -1.60
N CYS A 261 -12.37 -21.03 -1.35
CA CYS A 261 -12.97 -19.79 -0.86
C CYS A 261 -13.81 -19.08 -1.92
N LEU A 262 -13.46 -19.21 -3.20
CA LEU A 262 -14.21 -18.64 -4.31
C LEU A 262 -15.47 -19.48 -4.61
N THR A 263 -15.37 -20.80 -4.61
CA THR A 263 -16.52 -21.72 -4.71
C THR A 263 -17.51 -21.47 -3.58
N TRP A 264 -17.01 -21.26 -2.35
CA TRP A 264 -17.89 -20.92 -1.23
C TRP A 264 -18.60 -19.58 -1.44
N LEU A 265 -17.93 -18.58 -2.02
CA LEU A 265 -18.53 -17.28 -2.37
C LEU A 265 -19.59 -17.40 -3.48
N ASP A 266 -19.39 -18.28 -4.47
CA ASP A 266 -20.36 -18.56 -5.54
C ASP A 266 -21.71 -19.05 -4.98
N GLU A 267 -21.70 -19.71 -3.82
CA GLU A 267 -22.90 -20.20 -3.14
C GLU A 267 -23.62 -19.14 -2.28
N GLN A 268 -23.02 -17.94 -2.12
CA GLN A 268 -23.59 -16.88 -1.27
C GLN A 268 -24.44 -15.88 -2.07
N PRO A 269 -25.46 -15.25 -1.45
CA PRO A 269 -26.19 -14.17 -2.09
C PRO A 269 -25.28 -12.97 -2.42
N ARG A 270 -25.65 -12.24 -3.49
CA ARG A 270 -24.97 -11.01 -3.90
C ARG A 270 -24.88 -9.99 -2.75
N GLY A 271 -23.69 -9.41 -2.57
CA GLY A 271 -23.41 -8.38 -1.58
C GLY A 271 -23.67 -8.78 -0.12
N SER A 272 -23.67 -10.08 0.20
CA SER A 272 -24.04 -10.58 1.54
C SER A 272 -22.86 -10.96 2.43
N VAL A 273 -21.64 -11.04 1.89
CA VAL A 273 -20.45 -11.53 2.61
C VAL A 273 -19.55 -10.37 3.04
N LEU A 274 -19.21 -10.31 4.32
CA LEU A 274 -18.12 -9.48 4.83
C LEU A 274 -16.79 -10.22 4.63
N TYR A 275 -15.88 -9.65 3.85
CA TYR A 275 -14.50 -10.12 3.79
C TYR A 275 -13.70 -9.51 4.95
N ILE A 276 -12.85 -10.30 5.63
CA ILE A 276 -12.01 -9.84 6.73
C ILE A 276 -10.56 -10.24 6.47
N SER A 277 -9.67 -9.25 6.36
CA SER A 277 -8.23 -9.47 6.18
C SER A 277 -7.41 -8.28 6.69
N TYR A 278 -6.36 -8.59 7.45
CA TYR A 278 -5.44 -7.60 8.03
C TYR A 278 -4.14 -7.46 7.21
N GLY A 279 -4.15 -7.93 5.96
CA GLY A 279 -2.99 -7.90 5.08
C GLY A 279 -1.96 -9.00 5.36
N SER A 280 -0.78 -8.88 4.74
CA SER A 280 0.32 -9.83 4.93
C SER A 280 1.05 -9.63 6.26
N GLY A 281 1.11 -8.38 6.73
CA GLY A 281 1.82 -7.94 7.95
C GLY A 281 1.00 -8.07 9.24
N GLY A 282 -0.32 -7.86 9.16
CA GLY A 282 -1.14 -7.61 10.34
C GLY A 282 -1.36 -8.84 11.23
N THR A 283 -1.14 -8.65 12.53
CA THR A 283 -1.45 -9.60 13.59
C THR A 283 -2.28 -8.95 14.69
N LEU A 284 -3.15 -9.73 15.32
CA LEU A 284 -3.94 -9.33 16.48
C LEU A 284 -3.41 -10.05 17.72
N SER A 285 -3.63 -9.48 18.90
CA SER A 285 -3.47 -10.23 20.15
C SER A 285 -4.45 -11.40 20.21
N HIS A 286 -4.14 -12.42 21.01
CA HIS A 286 -5.05 -13.55 21.17
C HIS A 286 -6.40 -13.09 21.74
N GLU A 287 -6.39 -12.19 22.72
CA GLU A 287 -7.61 -11.59 23.27
C GLU A 287 -8.47 -10.90 22.20
N GLN A 288 -7.85 -10.08 21.34
CA GLN A 288 -8.58 -9.38 20.29
C GLN A 288 -9.13 -10.35 19.23
N LEU A 289 -8.39 -11.41 18.89
CA LEU A 289 -8.85 -12.46 17.97
C LEU A 289 -10.10 -13.16 18.51
N ILE A 290 -10.15 -13.43 19.81
CA ILE A 290 -11.33 -14.01 20.48
C ILE A 290 -12.54 -13.07 20.41
N GLU A 291 -12.35 -11.76 20.65
CA GLU A 291 -13.44 -10.79 20.53
C GLU A 291 -13.96 -10.67 19.09
N VAL A 292 -13.06 -10.69 18.09
CA VAL A 292 -13.45 -10.70 16.66
C VAL A 292 -14.28 -11.94 16.34
N ALA A 293 -13.82 -13.13 16.70
CA ALA A 293 -14.56 -14.37 16.45
C ALA A 293 -15.98 -14.32 17.05
N LYS A 294 -16.09 -13.93 18.33
CA LYS A 294 -17.39 -13.82 18.99
C LYS A 294 -18.27 -12.72 18.40
N GLY A 295 -17.68 -11.60 18.01
CA GLY A 295 -18.39 -10.51 17.36
C GLY A 295 -18.97 -10.92 16.00
N LEU A 296 -18.21 -11.68 15.21
CA LEU A 296 -18.67 -12.25 13.94
C LEU A 296 -19.81 -13.25 14.15
N GLU A 297 -19.68 -14.18 15.12
CA GLU A 297 -20.75 -15.12 15.50
C GLU A 297 -22.05 -14.36 15.86
N MET A 298 -21.95 -13.34 16.72
CA MET A 298 -23.09 -12.52 17.16
C MET A 298 -23.66 -11.61 16.08
N SER A 299 -22.88 -11.31 15.03
CA SER A 299 -23.33 -10.47 13.93
C SER A 299 -24.35 -11.19 13.04
N GLU A 300 -24.35 -12.53 13.03
CA GLU A 300 -25.18 -13.37 12.15
C GLU A 300 -25.04 -13.03 10.64
N GLN A 301 -24.03 -12.22 10.28
CA GLN A 301 -23.70 -11.88 8.90
C GLN A 301 -22.81 -12.95 8.32
N ARG A 302 -22.91 -13.15 6.99
CA ARG A 302 -21.97 -14.04 6.30
C ARG A 302 -20.60 -13.43 6.27
N PHE A 303 -19.56 -14.23 6.48
CA PHE A 303 -18.19 -13.74 6.50
C PHE A 303 -17.20 -14.72 5.88
N LEU A 304 -16.15 -14.15 5.29
CA LEU A 304 -14.94 -14.85 4.87
C LEU A 304 -13.77 -14.21 5.60
N TRP A 305 -13.17 -14.92 6.55
CA TRP A 305 -12.13 -14.38 7.42
C TRP A 305 -10.77 -15.05 7.18
N VAL A 306 -9.77 -14.27 6.78
CA VAL A 306 -8.37 -14.71 6.74
C VAL A 306 -7.74 -14.55 8.12
N VAL A 307 -7.34 -15.67 8.74
CA VAL A 307 -6.79 -15.72 10.10
C VAL A 307 -5.29 -16.00 10.07
N ARG A 308 -4.55 -15.32 10.96
CA ARG A 308 -3.13 -15.56 11.23
C ARG A 308 -2.93 -15.88 12.70
N CYS A 309 -1.82 -16.53 13.04
CA CYS A 309 -1.45 -16.76 14.43
C CYS A 309 -1.38 -15.41 15.18
N PRO A 310 -1.97 -15.33 16.39
CA PRO A 310 -1.96 -14.10 17.17
C PRO A 310 -0.54 -13.76 17.62
N ASN A 311 -0.30 -12.47 17.85
CA ASN A 311 0.92 -11.99 18.48
C ASN A 311 0.56 -10.89 19.48
N ASP A 312 0.88 -11.12 20.75
CA ASP A 312 0.47 -10.22 21.83
C ASP A 312 1.37 -8.97 21.97
N LYS A 313 2.49 -8.91 21.24
CA LYS A 313 3.49 -7.83 21.39
C LYS A 313 3.59 -6.91 20.17
N ILE A 314 3.50 -7.46 18.96
CA ILE A 314 3.82 -6.75 17.71
C ILE A 314 2.67 -6.93 16.73
N ALA A 315 2.08 -5.82 16.28
CA ALA A 315 0.94 -5.81 15.35
C ALA A 315 1.32 -6.08 13.89
N ASN A 316 2.62 -6.09 13.57
CA ASN A 316 3.18 -6.40 12.25
C ASN A 316 4.18 -7.58 12.30
N ALA A 317 3.97 -8.51 13.24
CA ALA A 317 4.96 -9.54 13.60
C ALA A 317 5.34 -10.50 12.46
N THR A 318 4.48 -10.65 11.45
CA THR A 318 4.73 -11.58 10.33
C THR A 318 5.84 -11.11 9.39
N PHE A 319 6.28 -9.85 9.50
CA PHE A 319 7.49 -9.39 8.80
C PHE A 319 8.79 -9.91 9.45
N PHE A 320 8.74 -10.27 10.74
CA PHE A 320 9.91 -10.65 11.53
C PHE A 320 10.00 -12.16 11.78
N ASN A 321 8.87 -12.87 11.78
CA ASN A 321 8.85 -14.31 12.05
C ASN A 321 8.77 -15.14 10.76
N VAL A 322 9.75 -16.03 10.57
CA VAL A 322 9.63 -17.17 9.66
C VAL A 322 8.50 -18.05 10.18
N GLN A 323 7.54 -18.40 9.30
CA GLN A 323 6.31 -19.13 9.62
C GLN A 323 6.51 -20.19 10.72
N ASP A 324 6.01 -19.91 11.92
CA ASP A 324 5.73 -20.95 12.91
C ASP A 324 4.74 -21.92 12.26
N SER A 325 5.03 -23.22 12.34
CA SER A 325 4.22 -24.30 11.77
C SER A 325 2.85 -24.47 12.43
N THR A 326 2.48 -23.57 13.34
CA THR A 326 1.23 -23.60 14.08
C THR A 326 0.05 -23.22 13.20
N ASN A 327 -1.02 -24.00 13.26
CA ASN A 327 -2.24 -23.72 12.53
C ASN A 327 -3.01 -22.54 13.19
N PRO A 328 -3.26 -21.43 12.47
CA PRO A 328 -3.98 -20.28 13.02
C PRO A 328 -5.38 -20.60 13.57
N LEU A 329 -6.01 -21.68 13.08
CA LEU A 329 -7.35 -22.10 13.48
C LEU A 329 -7.41 -22.62 14.92
N GLU A 330 -6.29 -23.07 15.50
CA GLU A 330 -6.22 -23.58 16.87
C GLU A 330 -6.43 -22.48 17.93
N PHE A 331 -6.26 -21.21 17.54
CA PHE A 331 -6.46 -20.05 18.41
C PHE A 331 -7.90 -19.55 18.45
N LEU A 332 -8.80 -20.14 17.67
CA LEU A 332 -10.20 -19.74 17.64
C LEU A 332 -10.95 -20.25 18.89
N PRO A 333 -12.04 -19.59 19.32
CA PRO A 333 -12.86 -20.09 20.41
C PRO A 333 -13.35 -21.51 20.13
N LYS A 334 -13.36 -22.36 21.16
CA LYS A 334 -13.83 -23.75 21.03
C LYS A 334 -15.26 -23.79 20.46
N GLY A 335 -15.45 -24.57 19.40
CA GLY A 335 -16.73 -24.73 18.72
C GLY A 335 -17.08 -23.62 17.72
N PHE A 336 -16.21 -22.62 17.51
CA PHE A 336 -16.50 -21.49 16.62
C PHE A 336 -16.77 -21.94 15.19
N LEU A 337 -15.89 -22.77 14.62
CA LEU A 337 -16.02 -23.26 13.24
C LEU A 337 -17.32 -24.05 13.03
N GLU A 338 -17.71 -24.85 14.02
CA GLU A 338 -18.94 -25.64 13.99
C GLU A 338 -20.18 -24.77 14.08
N LYS A 339 -20.16 -23.74 14.94
CA LYS A 339 -21.29 -22.83 15.12
C LYS A 339 -21.50 -21.91 13.93
N THR A 340 -20.42 -21.49 13.26
CA THR A 340 -20.50 -20.62 12.08
C THR A 340 -20.62 -21.42 10.78
N LYS A 341 -20.67 -22.75 10.86
CA LYS A 341 -20.80 -23.62 9.70
C LYS A 341 -22.06 -23.27 8.92
N GLY A 342 -21.88 -22.85 7.67
CA GLY A 342 -22.98 -22.49 6.75
C GLY A 342 -23.12 -20.98 6.49
N PHE A 343 -22.54 -20.11 7.33
CA PHE A 343 -22.50 -18.67 7.05
C PHE A 343 -21.11 -18.03 7.21
N GLY A 344 -20.17 -18.71 7.87
CA GLY A 344 -18.78 -18.27 7.99
C GLY A 344 -17.81 -19.24 7.32
N LEU A 345 -16.83 -18.69 6.58
CA LEU A 345 -15.66 -19.40 6.11
C LEU A 345 -14.39 -18.79 6.74
N VAL A 346 -13.52 -19.62 7.28
CA VAL A 346 -12.24 -19.20 7.87
C VAL A 346 -11.10 -19.80 7.08
N VAL A 347 -10.20 -18.96 6.57
CA VAL A 347 -9.06 -19.36 5.73
C VAL A 347 -7.75 -19.03 6.46
N PRO A 348 -6.85 -19.99 6.67
CA PRO A 348 -5.57 -19.71 7.32
C PRO A 348 -4.62 -18.97 6.37
N ASN A 349 -3.91 -17.97 6.90
CA ASN A 349 -2.76 -17.28 6.33
C ASN A 349 -2.97 -16.44 5.06
N TRP A 350 -3.67 -16.94 4.04
CA TRP A 350 -3.75 -16.23 2.76
C TRP A 350 -5.02 -16.58 2.00
N ALA A 351 -5.55 -15.59 1.26
CA ALA A 351 -6.64 -15.76 0.32
C ALA A 351 -6.45 -14.80 -0.88
N PRO A 352 -7.01 -15.11 -2.07
CA PRO A 352 -6.87 -14.28 -3.26
C PRO A 352 -7.70 -12.99 -3.16
N GLN A 353 -7.20 -12.02 -2.39
CA GLN A 353 -7.90 -10.79 -2.00
C GLN A 353 -8.57 -10.06 -3.18
N THR A 354 -7.84 -9.79 -4.27
CA THR A 354 -8.41 -9.12 -5.46
C THR A 354 -9.63 -9.86 -6.01
N ARG A 355 -9.57 -11.20 -6.08
CA ARG A 355 -10.68 -12.02 -6.58
C ARG A 355 -11.87 -12.06 -5.63
N ILE A 356 -11.61 -12.02 -4.32
CA ILE A 356 -12.67 -11.94 -3.30
C ILE A 356 -13.35 -10.57 -3.37
N LEU A 357 -12.58 -9.48 -3.45
CA LEU A 357 -13.13 -8.13 -3.54
C LEU A 357 -13.89 -7.89 -4.85
N SER A 358 -13.50 -8.54 -5.95
CA SER A 358 -14.22 -8.47 -7.22
C SER A 358 -15.46 -9.37 -7.28
N HIS A 359 -15.63 -10.28 -6.32
CA HIS A 359 -16.74 -11.22 -6.29
C HIS A 359 -18.07 -10.54 -5.97
N GLU A 360 -19.14 -10.89 -6.68
CA GLU A 360 -20.46 -10.26 -6.53
C GLU A 360 -21.12 -10.50 -5.17
N SER A 361 -20.77 -11.59 -4.50
CA SER A 361 -21.22 -11.90 -3.13
C SER A 361 -20.58 -11.04 -2.05
N THR A 362 -19.46 -10.37 -2.34
CA THR A 362 -18.75 -9.54 -1.36
C THR A 362 -19.50 -8.23 -1.13
N GLY A 363 -19.99 -8.04 0.09
CA GLY A 363 -20.79 -6.89 0.53
C GLY A 363 -20.05 -5.89 1.41
N GLY A 364 -18.87 -6.22 1.93
CA GLY A 364 -18.07 -5.32 2.74
C GLY A 364 -16.68 -5.87 2.99
N PHE A 365 -15.78 -5.02 3.47
CA PHE A 365 -14.40 -5.40 3.77
C PHE A 365 -13.94 -4.81 5.11
N LEU A 366 -13.72 -5.66 6.12
CA LEU A 366 -12.98 -5.30 7.32
C LEU A 366 -11.49 -5.39 7.00
N THR A 367 -10.84 -4.22 6.98
CA THR A 367 -9.48 -4.06 6.49
C THR A 367 -8.60 -3.30 7.46
N HIS A 368 -7.32 -3.69 7.50
CA HIS A 368 -6.26 -2.91 8.13
C HIS A 368 -5.99 -1.53 7.51
N CYS A 369 -6.67 -1.13 6.44
CA CYS A 369 -6.49 0.17 5.79
C CYS A 369 -5.11 0.39 5.15
N GLY A 370 -4.37 -0.70 4.85
CA GLY A 370 -3.22 -0.61 3.96
C GLY A 370 -3.64 -0.06 2.59
N TRP A 371 -2.82 0.80 1.99
CA TRP A 371 -3.25 1.56 0.82
C TRP A 371 -3.59 0.69 -0.39
N ASN A 372 -2.80 -0.35 -0.67
CA ASN A 372 -3.09 -1.29 -1.75
C ASN A 372 -4.47 -1.96 -1.57
N SER A 373 -4.76 -2.50 -0.38
CA SER A 373 -6.07 -3.08 -0.04
C SER A 373 -7.21 -2.08 -0.14
N THR A 374 -6.95 -0.82 0.22
CA THR A 374 -7.95 0.25 0.11
C THR A 374 -8.29 0.53 -1.35
N LEU A 375 -7.27 0.68 -2.22
CA LEU A 375 -7.47 0.89 -3.65
C LEU A 375 -8.15 -0.29 -4.33
N GLU A 376 -7.81 -1.53 -3.95
CA GLU A 376 -8.52 -2.72 -4.44
C GLU A 376 -10.01 -2.66 -4.06
N SER A 377 -10.34 -2.23 -2.84
CA SER A 377 -11.72 -2.08 -2.40
C SER A 377 -12.46 -0.98 -3.17
N VAL A 378 -11.78 0.16 -3.41
CA VAL A 378 -12.33 1.28 -4.17
C VAL A 378 -12.64 0.87 -5.61
N VAL A 379 -11.70 0.20 -6.29
CA VAL A 379 -11.89 -0.24 -7.68
C VAL A 379 -13.04 -1.25 -7.82
N HIS A 380 -13.28 -2.08 -6.80
CA HIS A 380 -14.39 -3.03 -6.83
C HIS A 380 -15.70 -2.49 -6.24
N GLY A 381 -15.66 -1.35 -5.53
CA GLY A 381 -16.83 -0.72 -4.92
C GLY A 381 -17.29 -1.38 -3.62
N VAL A 382 -16.37 -1.99 -2.87
CA VAL A 382 -16.65 -2.70 -1.63
C VAL A 382 -16.47 -1.73 -0.44
N PRO A 383 -17.51 -1.46 0.37
CA PRO A 383 -17.43 -0.53 1.50
C PRO A 383 -16.65 -1.12 2.68
N LEU A 384 -16.09 -0.26 3.55
CA LEU A 384 -15.07 -0.65 4.52
C LEU A 384 -15.54 -0.66 5.98
N ILE A 385 -14.95 -1.56 6.77
CA ILE A 385 -14.76 -1.38 8.21
C ILE A 385 -13.27 -1.16 8.44
N ALA A 386 -12.90 0.03 8.91
CA ALA A 386 -11.52 0.45 9.08
C ALA A 386 -10.95 -0.06 10.42
N TRP A 387 -9.92 -0.91 10.35
CA TRP A 387 -9.25 -1.51 11.50
C TRP A 387 -7.72 -1.33 11.43
N PRO A 388 -7.19 -0.10 11.55
CA PRO A 388 -5.77 0.16 11.35
C PRO A 388 -4.88 -0.53 12.40
N LEU A 389 -3.71 -1.02 11.99
CA LEU A 389 -2.76 -1.73 12.84
C LEU A 389 -1.39 -1.05 12.90
N TYR A 390 -0.77 -0.74 11.75
CA TYR A 390 0.61 -0.27 11.67
C TYR A 390 0.86 0.72 10.51
N ALA A 391 2.10 1.18 10.37
CA ALA A 391 2.55 2.13 9.33
C ALA A 391 1.69 3.40 9.34
N GLU A 392 1.10 3.80 8.22
CA GLU A 392 0.23 4.97 8.11
C GLU A 392 -1.28 4.62 8.19
N GLN A 393 -1.62 3.39 8.53
CA GLN A 393 -2.99 2.89 8.44
C GLN A 393 -3.99 3.67 9.29
N LYS A 394 -3.59 4.17 10.47
CA LYS A 394 -4.45 5.01 11.32
C LYS A 394 -4.85 6.30 10.60
N MET A 395 -3.92 6.88 9.86
CA MET A 395 -4.14 8.07 9.06
C MET A 395 -5.04 7.77 7.87
N ASN A 396 -4.83 6.63 7.20
CA ASN A 396 -5.75 6.16 6.15
C ASN A 396 -7.15 5.93 6.70
N ALA A 397 -7.29 5.33 7.89
CA ALA A 397 -8.58 5.08 8.53
C ALA A 397 -9.33 6.39 8.81
N VAL A 398 -8.66 7.41 9.37
CA VAL A 398 -9.24 8.75 9.59
C VAL A 398 -9.74 9.34 8.27
N MET A 399 -8.90 9.35 7.22
CA MET A 399 -9.29 9.86 5.90
C MET A 399 -10.51 9.12 5.34
N LEU A 400 -10.52 7.79 5.42
CA LEU A 400 -11.61 6.96 4.87
C LEU A 400 -12.92 7.11 5.65
N SER A 401 -12.88 7.29 6.97
CA SER A 401 -14.09 7.41 7.79
C SER A 401 -14.61 8.83 7.93
N GLU A 402 -13.73 9.84 7.95
CA GLU A 402 -14.09 11.22 8.31
C GLU A 402 -14.15 12.16 7.08
N ASP A 403 -13.20 12.02 6.16
CA ASP A 403 -13.11 12.86 4.95
C ASP A 403 -14.00 12.28 3.83
N VAL A 404 -13.64 11.08 3.36
CA VAL A 404 -14.30 10.42 2.22
C VAL A 404 -15.57 9.69 2.62
N LYS A 405 -15.68 9.29 3.91
CA LYS A 405 -16.85 8.64 4.53
C LYS A 405 -17.27 7.33 3.86
N VAL A 406 -16.29 6.53 3.43
CA VAL A 406 -16.46 5.20 2.82
C VAL A 406 -16.04 4.04 3.73
N ALA A 407 -15.81 4.34 5.02
CA ALA A 407 -15.56 3.36 6.05
C ALA A 407 -16.37 3.63 7.33
N LEU A 408 -16.79 2.57 8.01
CA LEU A 408 -17.15 2.62 9.43
C LEU A 408 -15.91 2.30 10.28
N ARG A 409 -15.77 2.92 11.45
CA ARG A 409 -14.65 2.65 12.37
C ARG A 409 -15.20 2.17 13.72
N PRO A 410 -14.83 0.97 14.19
CA PRO A 410 -15.27 0.48 15.49
C PRO A 410 -14.65 1.31 16.61
N LYS A 411 -15.40 1.49 17.70
CA LYS A 411 -14.88 2.12 18.92
C LYS A 411 -13.94 1.19 19.67
N VAL A 412 -12.74 1.69 19.94
CA VAL A 412 -11.74 1.01 20.77
C VAL A 412 -12.00 1.37 22.23
N ASN A 413 -11.91 0.39 23.13
CA ASN A 413 -11.92 0.67 24.56
C ASN A 413 -10.59 1.36 24.95
N GLU A 414 -10.68 2.57 25.47
CA GLU A 414 -9.49 3.38 25.80
C GLU A 414 -8.66 2.81 26.95
N GLU A 415 -9.24 1.99 27.83
CA GLU A 415 -8.55 1.42 28.98
C GLU A 415 -7.61 0.27 28.61
N ASN A 416 -8.03 -0.61 27.69
CA ASN A 416 -7.29 -1.81 27.33
C ASN A 416 -6.92 -1.92 25.84
N GLY A 417 -7.36 -0.99 25.00
CA GLY A 417 -7.08 -0.99 23.56
C GLY A 417 -7.83 -2.05 22.77
N ILE A 418 -8.78 -2.77 23.37
CA ILE A 418 -9.54 -3.85 22.73
C ILE A 418 -10.86 -3.34 22.18
N VAL A 419 -11.19 -3.77 20.97
CA VAL A 419 -12.54 -3.62 20.40
C VAL A 419 -13.37 -4.83 20.85
N GLY A 420 -14.37 -4.58 21.69
CA GLY A 420 -15.21 -5.65 22.25
C GLY A 420 -16.21 -6.23 21.23
N ARG A 421 -16.55 -7.51 21.39
CA ARG A 421 -17.45 -8.27 20.48
C ARG A 421 -18.79 -7.60 20.18
N LEU A 422 -19.36 -6.84 21.13
CA LEU A 422 -20.62 -6.13 20.95
C LEU A 422 -20.48 -4.98 19.94
N GLU A 423 -19.38 -4.24 20.02
CA GLU A 423 -19.07 -3.18 19.06
C GLU A 423 -18.76 -3.78 17.68
N ILE A 424 -18.05 -4.92 17.64
CA ILE A 424 -17.79 -5.65 16.39
C ILE A 424 -19.10 -6.10 15.74
N ALA A 425 -19.97 -6.79 16.47
CA ALA A 425 -21.26 -7.22 15.95
C ALA A 425 -22.10 -6.04 15.44
N LYS A 426 -22.09 -4.93 16.18
CA LYS A 426 -22.79 -3.70 15.81
C LYS A 426 -22.25 -3.07 14.53
N VAL A 427 -20.93 -2.90 14.38
CA VAL A 427 -20.35 -2.27 13.18
C VAL A 427 -20.51 -3.18 11.95
N VAL A 428 -20.41 -4.51 12.14
CA VAL A 428 -20.65 -5.48 11.07
C VAL A 428 -22.11 -5.41 10.60
N LYS A 429 -23.09 -5.49 11.50
CA LYS A 429 -24.51 -5.31 11.16
C LYS A 429 -24.77 -3.92 10.55
N GLY A 430 -24.14 -2.88 11.10
CA GLY A 430 -24.25 -1.51 10.63
C GLY A 430 -23.79 -1.31 9.19
N LEU A 431 -22.71 -1.97 8.77
CA LEU A 431 -22.23 -1.91 7.39
C LEU A 431 -23.08 -2.75 6.43
N MET A 432 -23.46 -3.95 6.86
CA MET A 432 -24.10 -4.94 5.98
C MET A 432 -25.59 -4.63 5.77
N GLU A 433 -26.29 -4.20 6.82
CA GLU A 433 -27.75 -4.04 6.81
C GLU A 433 -28.22 -2.61 7.19
N GLY A 434 -27.38 -1.87 7.92
CA GLY A 434 -27.74 -0.56 8.48
C GLY A 434 -27.84 0.59 7.47
N GLU A 435 -28.60 1.63 7.83
CA GLU A 435 -28.76 2.85 7.01
C GLU A 435 -27.44 3.58 6.79
N GLU A 436 -26.57 3.62 7.81
CA GLU A 436 -25.23 4.19 7.68
C GLU A 436 -24.41 3.41 6.64
N GLY A 437 -24.46 2.08 6.69
CA GLY A 437 -23.85 1.19 5.71
C GLY A 437 -24.35 1.40 4.27
N LYS A 438 -25.64 1.70 4.08
CA LYS A 438 -26.19 2.08 2.76
C LYS A 438 -25.56 3.37 2.24
N GLY A 439 -25.40 4.38 3.10
CA GLY A 439 -24.73 5.63 2.74
C GLY A 439 -23.25 5.42 2.37
N VAL A 440 -22.53 4.61 3.16
CA VAL A 440 -21.14 4.22 2.90
C VAL A 440 -21.00 3.50 1.56
N ARG A 441 -21.89 2.53 1.28
CA ARG A 441 -21.93 1.75 0.04
C ARG A 441 -22.23 2.63 -1.18
N SER A 442 -23.14 3.60 -1.05
CA SER A 442 -23.43 4.57 -2.12
C SER A 442 -22.19 5.38 -2.50
N ARG A 443 -21.51 5.97 -1.51
CA ARG A 443 -20.28 6.76 -1.75
C ARG A 443 -19.15 5.90 -2.32
N MET A 444 -19.02 4.65 -1.85
CA MET A 444 -18.03 3.72 -2.40
C MET A 444 -18.33 3.36 -3.86
N LYS A 445 -19.61 3.26 -4.25
CA LYS A 445 -19.99 3.08 -5.65
C LYS A 445 -19.62 4.31 -6.50
N ASP A 446 -19.86 5.52 -6.00
CA ASP A 446 -19.47 6.75 -6.70
C ASP A 446 -17.94 6.81 -6.91
N LEU A 447 -17.16 6.38 -5.91
CA LEU A 447 -15.70 6.28 -6.02
C LEU A 447 -15.25 5.18 -7.00
N LYS A 448 -15.95 4.05 -7.06
CA LYS A 448 -15.69 3.01 -8.07
C LYS A 448 -15.85 3.57 -9.48
N ASP A 449 -16.94 4.29 -9.73
CA ASP A 449 -17.22 4.89 -11.03
C ASP A 449 -16.17 5.98 -11.36
N ALA A 450 -15.76 6.78 -10.36
CA ALA A 450 -14.67 7.74 -10.50
C ALA A 450 -13.32 7.05 -10.80
N ALA A 451 -12.97 5.98 -10.08
CA ALA A 451 -11.76 5.20 -10.29
C ALA A 451 -11.68 4.64 -11.72
N ALA A 452 -12.78 4.12 -12.25
CA ALA A 452 -12.86 3.68 -13.64
C ALA A 452 -12.69 4.86 -14.62
N LYS A 453 -13.34 5.99 -14.34
CA LYS A 453 -13.29 7.20 -15.18
C LYS A 453 -11.89 7.79 -15.28
N VAL A 454 -11.14 7.90 -14.17
CA VAL A 454 -9.80 8.50 -14.18
C VAL A 454 -8.76 7.64 -14.92
N LEU A 455 -9.03 6.34 -15.08
CA LEU A 455 -8.22 5.41 -15.85
C LEU A 455 -8.65 5.26 -17.32
N SER A 456 -9.78 5.85 -17.72
CA SER A 456 -10.21 5.88 -19.13
C SER A 456 -9.20 6.61 -20.02
N GLU A 457 -9.37 6.50 -21.35
CA GLU A 457 -8.48 7.13 -22.34
C GLU A 457 -8.32 8.64 -22.09
N ASP A 458 -9.41 9.32 -21.73
CA ASP A 458 -9.45 10.75 -21.40
C ASP A 458 -9.38 11.06 -19.90
N GLY A 459 -9.15 10.04 -19.07
CA GLY A 459 -9.13 10.14 -17.62
C GLY A 459 -7.95 10.97 -17.10
N SER A 460 -8.13 11.61 -15.95
CA SER A 460 -7.10 12.48 -15.35
C SER A 460 -5.82 11.74 -15.00
N SER A 461 -5.91 10.50 -14.52
CA SER A 461 -4.72 9.70 -14.18
C SER A 461 -3.98 9.23 -15.42
N THR A 462 -4.69 8.90 -16.50
CA THR A 462 -4.11 8.59 -17.81
C THR A 462 -3.39 9.81 -18.39
N LYS A 463 -3.99 11.00 -18.28
CA LYS A 463 -3.38 12.27 -18.70
C LYS A 463 -2.14 12.63 -17.88
N ALA A 464 -2.19 12.50 -16.55
CA ALA A 464 -1.05 12.74 -15.67
C ALA A 464 0.13 11.80 -15.98
N LEU A 465 -0.15 10.53 -16.30
CA LEU A 465 0.87 9.59 -16.75
C LEU A 465 1.46 9.98 -18.11
N ALA A 466 0.62 10.40 -19.06
CA ALA A 466 1.07 10.86 -20.37
C ALA A 466 1.98 12.10 -20.26
N GLU A 467 1.65 13.05 -19.38
CA GLU A 467 2.47 14.24 -19.10
C GLU A 467 3.86 13.86 -18.54
N LEU A 468 3.89 12.94 -17.56
CA LEU A 468 5.14 12.39 -17.03
C LEU A 468 5.97 11.73 -18.14
N VAL A 469 5.33 10.91 -18.97
CA VAL A 469 5.96 10.23 -20.10
C VAL A 469 6.55 11.22 -21.10
N THR A 470 5.82 12.29 -21.44
CA THR A 470 6.34 13.35 -22.32
C THR A 470 7.60 13.98 -21.73
N LYS A 471 7.63 14.23 -20.41
CA LYS A 471 8.82 14.76 -19.72
C LYS A 471 10.00 13.79 -19.80
N LEU A 472 9.77 12.50 -19.55
CA LEU A 472 10.80 11.46 -19.62
C LEU A 472 11.34 11.26 -21.04
N LYS A 473 10.48 11.27 -22.06
CA LYS A 473 10.89 11.13 -23.48
C LYS A 473 11.72 12.32 -23.96
N LYS A 474 11.45 13.54 -23.52
CA LYS A 474 12.26 14.73 -23.86
C LYS A 474 13.71 14.59 -23.38
N LYS A 475 13.93 13.88 -22.27
CA LYS A 475 15.29 13.60 -21.77
C LYS A 475 16.04 12.57 -22.59
N SER A 476 15.33 11.70 -23.30
CA SER A 476 15.95 10.73 -24.20
C SER A 476 16.55 11.41 -25.45
N VAL A 477 16.11 12.61 -25.84
CA VAL A 477 16.59 13.25 -27.08
C VAL A 477 17.92 14.00 -26.88
N LYS A 478 18.40 14.12 -25.63
CA LYS A 478 19.72 14.66 -25.28
C LYS A 478 20.66 13.52 -24.93
#